data_AF-A0A7W0NMC9-F1
#
_entry.id   AF-A0A7W0NMC9-F1
#
_cell.length_a   1.000
_cell.length_b   1.000
_cell.length_c   1.000
_cell.angle_alpha   90.00
_cell.angle_beta   90.00
_cell.angle_gamma   90.00
#
_symmetry.space_group_name_H-M   'P 1'
#
loop_
_entity.id
_entity.type
_entity.pdbx_description
1 polymer ?
#
loop_
_entity_poly.entity_id
_entity_poly.type
_entity_poly.pdbx_seq_one_letter_code
_entity_poly.pdbx_strand_id
1 'polypeptide(L)'
;MAQAVYDILDAAGLTIEDVDALVAHQANARILEAVATRLGLKEERVLSNIERVGNTSAASIPIELALAGEGGLLADGDVVIVTAFGAGFAWGAGVIRWGSDHPRPHAGAGGGTDD
;
A
#
# COMPACT_ATOMS: atom_id res chain seq x y z
N MET A 1 -3.49 -2.45 14.05
CA MET A 1 -3.32 -2.63 12.58
C MET A 1 -4.58 -3.24 11.97
N ALA A 2 -4.90 -4.53 12.18
CA ALA A 2 -6.06 -5.16 11.50
C ALA A 2 -7.40 -4.40 11.65
N GLN A 3 -7.75 -3.90 12.85
CA GLN A 3 -8.97 -3.10 13.01
C GLN A 3 -8.96 -1.84 12.15
N ALA A 4 -7.85 -1.10 12.12
CA ALA A 4 -7.72 0.10 11.29
C ALA A 4 -7.86 -0.21 9.79
N VAL A 5 -7.46 -1.41 9.35
CA VAL A 5 -7.67 -1.89 7.98
C VAL A 5 -9.17 -2.10 7.70
N TYR A 6 -9.90 -2.74 8.60
CA TYR A 6 -11.36 -2.87 8.45
C TYR A 6 -12.06 -1.51 8.43
N ASP A 7 -11.67 -0.60 9.33
CA ASP A 7 -12.27 0.74 9.41
C ASP A 7 -12.05 1.55 8.13
N ILE A 8 -10.85 1.48 7.51
CA ILE A 8 -10.57 2.22 6.27
C ILE A 8 -11.23 1.57 5.04
N LEU A 9 -11.36 0.24 5.02
CA LEU A 9 -12.09 -0.47 3.97
C LEU A 9 -13.58 -0.10 3.99
N ASP A 10 -14.20 -0.11 5.17
CA ASP A 10 -15.59 0.33 5.35
C ASP A 10 -15.79 1.78 4.91
N ALA A 11 -14.90 2.69 5.33
CA ALA A 11 -14.92 4.09 4.91
C ALA A 11 -14.74 4.27 3.38
N ALA A 12 -14.06 3.34 2.72
CA ALA A 12 -13.87 3.33 1.27
C ALA A 12 -14.97 2.58 0.51
N GLY A 13 -15.92 1.93 1.20
CA GLY A 13 -16.95 1.08 0.60
C GLY A 13 -16.38 -0.19 -0.05
N LEU A 14 -15.29 -0.72 0.48
CA LEU A 14 -14.58 -1.91 -0.01
C LEU A 14 -14.62 -3.02 1.04
N THR A 15 -14.41 -4.26 0.61
CA THR A 15 -14.22 -5.41 1.50
C THR A 15 -12.80 -5.95 1.41
N ILE A 16 -12.46 -6.92 2.25
CA ILE A 16 -11.13 -7.53 2.24
C ILE A 16 -10.88 -8.33 0.96
N GLU A 17 -11.94 -8.82 0.33
CA GLU A 17 -11.90 -9.54 -0.94
C GLU A 17 -11.43 -8.66 -2.09
N ASP A 18 -11.72 -7.35 -2.03
CA ASP A 18 -11.28 -6.35 -3.02
C ASP A 18 -9.79 -6.00 -2.91
N VAL A 19 -9.10 -6.41 -1.83
CA VAL A 19 -7.69 -6.04 -1.59
C VAL A 19 -6.76 -6.92 -2.41
N ASP A 20 -5.98 -6.28 -3.29
CA ASP A 20 -4.97 -6.94 -4.13
C ASP A 20 -3.63 -7.09 -3.41
N ALA A 21 -3.24 -6.09 -2.61
CA ALA A 21 -1.98 -6.10 -1.86
C ALA A 21 -2.08 -5.44 -0.48
N LEU A 22 -1.32 -5.97 0.47
CA LEU A 22 -1.09 -5.42 1.80
C LEU A 22 0.39 -5.08 1.96
N VAL A 23 0.67 -3.80 2.25
CA VAL A 23 1.99 -3.28 2.60
C VAL A 23 1.96 -2.74 4.03
N ALA A 24 2.39 -3.56 4.98
CA ALA A 24 2.45 -3.17 6.38
C ALA A 24 3.80 -2.53 6.77
N HIS A 25 3.85 -1.86 7.93
CA HIS A 25 5.12 -1.54 8.56
C HIS A 25 5.92 -2.83 8.83
N GLN A 26 7.14 -2.88 8.29
CA GLN A 26 8.05 -4.02 8.32
C GLN A 26 8.73 -4.16 9.70
N ALA A 27 7.94 -4.40 10.75
CA ALA A 27 8.44 -4.46 12.14
C ALA A 27 9.24 -5.75 12.43
N ASN A 28 8.64 -6.88 12.09
CA ASN A 28 9.21 -8.23 12.05
C ASN A 28 8.26 -9.16 11.25
N ALA A 29 8.78 -10.25 10.68
CA ALA A 29 7.99 -11.16 9.84
C ALA A 29 6.78 -11.79 10.57
N ARG A 30 6.92 -12.12 11.87
CA ARG A 30 5.83 -12.71 12.67
C ARG A 30 4.64 -11.76 12.86
N ILE A 31 4.90 -10.45 12.97
CA ILE A 31 3.85 -9.43 13.08
C ILE A 31 3.11 -9.32 11.75
N LEU A 32 3.82 -9.35 10.62
CA LEU A 32 3.20 -9.30 9.29
C LEU A 32 2.28 -10.51 9.09
N GLU A 33 2.77 -11.71 9.39
CA GLU A 33 2.00 -12.96 9.35
C GLU A 33 0.75 -12.90 10.24
N ALA A 34 0.89 -12.38 11.47
CA ALA A 34 -0.23 -12.23 12.39
C ALA A 34 -1.30 -11.23 11.88
N VAL A 35 -0.88 -10.14 11.24
CA VAL A 35 -1.80 -9.19 10.60
C VAL A 35 -2.52 -9.84 9.43
N ALA A 36 -1.78 -10.51 8.54
CA ALA A 36 -2.33 -11.20 7.38
C ALA A 36 -3.36 -12.26 7.79
N THR A 37 -3.01 -13.11 8.76
CA THR A 37 -3.89 -14.13 9.33
C THR A 37 -5.17 -13.52 9.90
N ARG A 38 -5.06 -12.40 10.63
CA ARG A 38 -6.24 -11.73 11.22
C ARG A 38 -7.12 -11.02 10.19
N LEU A 39 -6.56 -10.66 9.04
CA LEU A 39 -7.29 -10.15 7.89
C LEU A 39 -7.83 -11.27 7.00
N GLY A 40 -7.41 -12.52 7.17
CA GLY A 40 -7.79 -13.61 6.27
C GLY A 40 -7.18 -13.47 4.87
N LEU A 41 -6.11 -12.69 4.73
CA LEU A 41 -5.42 -12.52 3.46
C LEU A 41 -4.49 -13.70 3.18
N LYS A 42 -4.43 -14.09 1.91
CA LYS A 42 -3.43 -15.05 1.42
C LYS A 42 -2.03 -14.42 1.49
N GLU A 43 -1.03 -15.26 1.75
CA GLU A 43 0.38 -14.86 1.84
C GLU A 43 0.86 -14.12 0.58
N GLU A 44 0.42 -14.54 -0.61
CA GLU A 44 0.74 -13.91 -1.89
C GLU A 44 0.31 -12.43 -2.01
N ARG A 45 -0.65 -11.99 -1.19
CA ARG A 45 -1.10 -10.59 -1.13
C ARG A 45 -0.34 -9.76 -0.10
N VAL A 46 0.56 -10.36 0.68
CA VAL A 46 1.30 -9.68 1.75
C VAL A 46 2.70 -9.38 1.26
N LEU A 47 2.94 -8.13 0.93
CA LEU A 47 4.22 -7.70 0.39
C LEU A 47 5.21 -7.40 1.52
N SER A 48 6.41 -7.97 1.40
CA SER A 48 7.46 -7.90 2.41
C SER A 48 8.83 -7.88 1.74
N ASN A 49 9.69 -7.01 2.26
CA ASN A 49 11.13 -6.97 1.98
C ASN A 49 11.95 -7.09 3.27
N ILE A 50 11.33 -7.47 4.38
CA ILE A 50 11.96 -7.42 5.69
C ILE A 50 13.21 -8.31 5.77
N GLU A 51 13.23 -9.41 5.00
CA GLU A 51 14.39 -10.29 4.84
C GLU A 51 15.54 -9.66 4.05
N ARG A 52 15.25 -8.64 3.23
CA ARG A 52 16.24 -7.93 2.40
C ARG A 52 16.77 -6.66 3.07
N VAL A 53 15.90 -5.84 3.65
CA VAL A 53 16.24 -4.49 4.17
C VAL A 53 15.95 -4.28 5.66
N GLY A 54 15.31 -5.26 6.32
CA GLY A 54 14.99 -5.19 7.74
C GLY A 54 13.95 -4.13 8.09
N ASN A 55 13.88 -3.80 9.38
CA ASN A 55 13.00 -2.76 9.90
C ASN A 55 13.62 -1.37 9.69
N THR A 56 13.01 -0.58 8.80
CA THR A 56 13.43 0.78 8.43
C THR A 56 12.50 1.86 9.02
N SER A 57 11.73 1.53 10.06
CA SER A 57 10.81 2.42 10.74
C SER A 57 9.80 3.08 9.78
N ALA A 58 9.73 4.42 9.75
CA ALA A 58 8.83 5.17 8.87
C ALA A 58 9.07 4.89 7.38
N ALA A 59 10.28 4.46 6.98
CA ALA A 59 10.61 4.19 5.58
C ALA A 59 10.14 2.80 5.10
N SER A 60 9.64 1.94 5.98
CA SER A 60 9.31 0.55 5.61
C SER A 60 8.21 0.43 4.57
N ILE A 61 7.15 1.23 4.68
CA ILE A 61 6.05 1.24 3.71
C ILE A 61 6.48 1.82 2.36
N PRO A 62 7.09 3.03 2.28
CA PRO A 62 7.45 3.61 0.98
C PRO A 62 8.53 2.80 0.26
N ILE A 63 9.49 2.18 0.97
CA ILE A 63 10.47 1.29 0.32
C ILE A 63 9.76 0.08 -0.30
N GLU A 64 8.83 -0.55 0.42
CA GLU A 64 8.13 -1.72 -0.12
C GLU A 64 7.22 -1.36 -1.29
N LEU A 65 6.49 -0.24 -1.22
CA LEU A 65 5.69 0.24 -2.36
C LEU A 65 6.56 0.50 -3.60
N ALA A 66 7.73 1.11 -3.43
CA ALA A 66 8.66 1.37 -4.53
C ALA A 66 9.16 0.05 -5.15
N LEU A 67 9.63 -0.89 -4.32
CA LEU A 67 10.13 -2.18 -4.79
C LEU A 67 9.04 -3.04 -5.45
N ALA A 68 7.82 -3.02 -4.90
CA ALA A 68 6.68 -3.75 -5.46
C ALA A 68 6.23 -3.17 -6.80
N GLY A 69 6.19 -1.83 -6.90
CA GLY A 69 5.89 -1.13 -8.15
C GLY A 69 6.93 -1.39 -9.23
N GLU A 70 8.23 -1.23 -8.92
CA GLU A 70 9.33 -1.51 -9.84
C GLU A 70 9.42 -3.00 -10.22
N GLY A 71 9.06 -3.88 -9.28
CA GLY A 71 9.07 -5.33 -9.46
C GLY A 71 7.86 -5.88 -10.21
N GLY A 72 6.90 -5.05 -10.61
CA GLY A 72 5.67 -5.48 -11.29
C GLY A 72 4.74 -6.31 -10.43
N LEU A 73 4.84 -6.19 -9.10
CA LEU A 73 3.93 -6.85 -8.14
C LEU A 73 2.64 -6.05 -7.92
N LEU A 74 2.60 -4.79 -8.37
CA LEU A 74 1.43 -3.93 -8.33
C LEU A 74 1.07 -3.49 -9.75
N ALA A 75 -0.21 -3.62 -10.11
CA ALA A 75 -0.78 -3.22 -11.39
C ALA A 75 -1.68 -1.98 -11.24
N ASP A 76 -1.84 -1.23 -12.34
CA ASP A 76 -2.74 -0.08 -12.39
C ASP A 76 -4.18 -0.53 -12.05
N GLY A 77 -4.78 0.13 -11.05
CA GLY A 77 -6.11 -0.17 -10.53
C GLY A 77 -6.12 -0.99 -9.23
N ASP A 78 -5.00 -1.62 -8.85
CA ASP A 78 -4.94 -2.47 -7.64
C ASP A 78 -5.36 -1.71 -6.39
N VAL A 79 -6.11 -2.38 -5.52
CA VAL A 79 -6.44 -1.88 -4.18
C VAL A 79 -5.34 -2.30 -3.21
N VAL A 80 -4.50 -1.33 -2.85
CA VAL A 80 -3.36 -1.54 -1.95
C VAL A 80 -3.69 -0.98 -0.57
N ILE A 81 -3.61 -1.84 0.44
CA ILE A 81 -3.72 -1.44 1.84
C ILE A 81 -2.34 -1.16 2.40
N VAL A 82 -2.20 0.02 3.01
CA VAL A 82 -1.04 0.35 3.85
C VAL A 82 -1.47 0.35 5.31
N THR A 83 -0.69 -0.24 6.22
CA THR A 83 -0.97 -0.15 7.66
C THR A 83 0.29 -0.11 8.49
N ALA A 84 0.28 0.69 9.56
CA ALA A 84 1.42 0.86 10.43
C ALA A 84 1.01 0.88 11.90
N PHE A 85 1.99 0.55 12.74
CA PHE A 85 1.96 0.73 14.19
C PHE A 85 3.37 1.05 14.68
N GLY A 86 3.52 1.96 15.64
CA GLY A 86 4.81 2.38 16.16
C GLY A 86 4.74 3.04 17.54
N ALA A 87 5.91 3.46 18.04
CA ALA A 87 6.07 4.05 19.36
C ALA A 87 5.23 5.33 19.53
N GLY A 88 4.54 5.45 20.68
CA GLY A 88 3.62 6.57 20.94
C GLY A 88 2.48 6.26 21.91
N PHE A 89 1.69 5.21 21.79
CA PHE A 89 1.42 4.34 20.64
C PHE A 89 0.68 5.09 19.53
N ALA A 90 1.11 4.91 18.27
CA ALA A 90 0.42 5.42 17.09
C ALA A 90 0.17 4.29 16.10
N TRP A 91 -0.99 4.30 15.44
CA TRP A 91 -1.35 3.34 14.41
C TRP A 91 -2.28 3.96 13.38
N GLY A 92 -2.36 3.35 12.21
CA GLY A 92 -3.27 3.77 11.15
C GLY A 92 -3.27 2.79 9.98
N ALA A 93 -4.21 3.00 9.08
CA ALA A 93 -4.25 2.34 7.79
C ALA A 93 -4.70 3.33 6.70
N GLY A 94 -4.41 3.00 5.45
CA GLY A 94 -4.80 3.75 4.27
C GLY A 94 -5.13 2.79 3.13
N VAL A 95 -6.04 3.20 2.26
CA VAL A 95 -6.33 2.54 0.99
C VAL A 95 -5.73 3.39 -0.11
N ILE A 96 -4.97 2.76 -1.00
CA ILE A 96 -4.41 3.37 -2.20
C ILE A 96 -5.00 2.60 -3.39
N ARG A 97 -5.56 3.33 -4.36
CA ARG A 97 -5.75 2.77 -5.70
C ARG A 97 -4.45 2.98 -6.45
N TRP A 98 -3.73 1.90 -6.74
CA TRP A 98 -2.44 1.97 -7.40
C TRP A 98 -2.57 2.39 -8.86
N GLY A 99 -1.57 3.08 -9.38
CA GLY A 99 -1.52 3.50 -10.77
C GLY A 99 -1.62 5.03 -10.96
N SER A 100 -1.59 5.41 -12.23
CA SER A 100 -1.23 6.76 -12.68
C SER A 100 -2.40 7.76 -12.76
N ASP A 101 -3.50 7.55 -12.04
CA ASP A 101 -4.69 8.42 -12.08
C ASP A 101 -4.49 9.78 -11.37
N HIS A 102 -3.25 10.26 -11.29
CA HIS A 102 -3.01 11.68 -11.20
C HIS A 102 -3.33 12.28 -12.56
N PRO A 103 -4.32 13.19 -12.69
CA PRO A 103 -4.48 13.95 -13.93
C PRO A 103 -3.14 14.64 -14.19
N ARG A 104 -2.40 14.19 -15.21
CA ARG A 104 -1.20 14.92 -15.64
C ARG A 104 -1.67 16.35 -15.93
N PRO A 105 -1.10 17.39 -15.30
CA PRO A 105 -1.42 18.76 -15.67
C PRO A 105 -1.26 18.85 -17.19
N HIS A 106 -2.33 19.28 -17.84
CA HIS A 106 -2.54 19.14 -19.27
C HIS A 106 -1.31 19.66 -20.01
N ALA A 107 -0.53 18.76 -20.62
CA ALA A 107 0.47 19.13 -21.59
C ALA A 107 -0.28 19.51 -22.88
N GLY A 108 -0.87 20.70 -22.89
CA GLY A 108 -1.84 21.12 -23.91
C GLY A 108 -2.11 22.61 -23.88
N ALA A 109 -1.05 23.42 -24.00
CA ALA A 109 -1.15 24.81 -24.46
C ALA A 109 0.19 25.24 -25.09
N GLY A 110 0.69 24.47 -26.06
CA GLY A 110 1.68 24.94 -27.01
C GLY A 110 0.95 25.37 -28.27
N GLY A 111 0.55 26.65 -28.32
CA GLY A 111 -0.20 27.22 -29.42
C GLY A 111 0.52 27.04 -30.75
N GLY A 112 -0.16 26.39 -31.69
CA GLY A 112 0.06 26.64 -33.10
C GLY A 112 -0.45 28.05 -33.40
N THR A 113 0.46 28.91 -33.84
CA THR A 113 0.09 30.01 -34.74
C THR A 113 0.71 29.65 -36.06
N ASP A 114 -0.16 29.25 -36.99
CA ASP A 114 0.09 29.39 -38.42
C ASP A 114 0.38 30.88 -38.70
N ASP A 115 1.54 31.15 -39.28
CA ASP A 115 1.85 32.24 -40.23
C ASP A 115 3.15 31.88 -40.98
#